data_AF-A0A968XPK8-F1
#
_entry.id   AF-A0A968XPK8-F1
#
_cell.length_a   1.000
_cell.length_b   1.000
_cell.length_c   1.000
_cell.angle_alpha   90.00
_cell.angle_beta   90.00
_cell.angle_gamma   90.00
#
_symmetry.space_group_name_H-M   'P 1'
#
loop_
_entity.id
_entity.type
_entity.pdbx_description
1 polymer ?
#
loop_
_entity_poly.entity_id
_entity_poly.type
_entity_poly.pdbx_seq_one_letter_code
_entity_poly.pdbx_strand_id
1 'polypeptide(L)'
;MRNDAFDGVNSLKTTITDALPLERYNYSIAGGGPIIKDKFFFFASSERITENRQIDFTFPDTGNTTVNTLLRNQENPFDTPALTRETRNFIKLNQNLGQHQLSQEFNYTNSRIKNFLPLSAGNSLPSARNNLGSRSLLVALSDTILFGNQSNPYIVTLRAAYRGEPSNTEPAHPEISGATLFNPYSGPGSFLFGDLPTVNFGNIDTPSNLNQKYISLSANVSKLIGNHDIKFGWNYLRTRVDGVESRQLRNQLFATASDFATFGAATSGVYLLAAIGGDTPRQDEIHLLNSYDGVYVQDDWKIVNNLTVNLGIRWDYDSEFRTKKNFGPRLGVAWAITPKTVVRANMVVFYDQFRLGLVRNIPAFGGTDRRGGQIFVFPRLLYGSPSYISSIALLSGLPGGCFQNLTTGNLTDAQVATAGAAGICPFTGAPFIGVDRLNRVVAAGRSPIPGNTVVTAANVQTLTGLTPQQYADQASVAIGQPVGYFVFGPQGFLQNQIVPANLVPIGIDDSFQTPNTTLKNLSFCSANSLCNFSKSVNSLVEESFSSTA
;
A
#
# COMPACT_ATOMS: atom_id res chain seq x y z
N MET A 1 15.79 -23.57 19.73
CA MET A 1 15.34 -24.56 18.72
C MET A 1 13.87 -24.80 19.00
N ARG A 2 12.98 -24.73 18.00
CA ARG A 2 11.57 -25.09 18.17
C ARG A 2 11.40 -26.60 17.97
N ASN A 3 10.58 -27.25 18.79
CA ASN A 3 10.16 -28.63 18.66
C ASN A 3 8.70 -28.65 18.19
N ASP A 4 8.42 -29.40 17.14
CA ASP A 4 7.12 -29.57 16.47
C ASP A 4 6.14 -30.47 17.26
N ALA A 5 6.63 -31.26 18.22
CA ALA A 5 5.81 -32.14 19.06
C ALA A 5 4.75 -31.42 19.93
N PHE A 6 4.85 -30.10 20.09
CA PHE A 6 3.88 -29.27 20.82
C PHE A 6 2.99 -28.42 19.91
N ASP A 7 3.05 -28.64 18.59
CA ASP A 7 2.27 -27.86 17.66
C ASP A 7 0.78 -28.21 17.78
N GLY A 8 -0.04 -27.19 18.06
CA GLY A 8 -1.49 -27.33 18.07
C GLY A 8 -2.03 -27.36 16.65
N VAL A 9 -2.83 -28.39 16.35
CA VAL A 9 -3.53 -28.50 15.07
C VAL A 9 -4.75 -27.58 15.12
N ASN A 10 -4.69 -26.44 14.43
CA ASN A 10 -5.82 -25.52 14.29
C ASN A 10 -6.36 -25.53 12.85
N SER A 11 -6.48 -26.73 12.29
CA SER A 11 -7.02 -26.92 10.95
C SER A 11 -8.54 -26.76 10.95
N LEU A 12 -9.07 -25.97 10.02
CA LEU A 12 -10.51 -25.89 9.74
C LEU A 12 -11.05 -27.17 9.06
N LYS A 13 -10.16 -28.08 8.62
CA LYS A 13 -10.49 -29.39 8.06
C LYS A 13 -10.16 -30.47 9.08
N THR A 14 -11.19 -31.21 9.50
CA THR A 14 -11.07 -32.34 10.45
C THR A 14 -10.18 -33.49 9.97
N THR A 15 -9.86 -33.54 8.66
CA THR A 15 -9.00 -34.55 8.05
C THR A 15 -7.50 -34.21 8.11
N ILE A 16 -7.14 -32.97 8.45
CA ILE A 16 -5.73 -32.57 8.60
C ILE A 16 -5.40 -32.63 10.09
N THR A 17 -4.58 -33.60 10.46
CA THR A 17 -4.18 -33.89 11.85
C THR A 17 -2.77 -33.42 12.18
N ASP A 18 -2.02 -32.95 11.19
CA ASP A 18 -0.64 -32.50 11.38
C ASP A 18 -0.56 -30.98 11.19
N ALA A 19 0.28 -30.32 11.99
CA ALA A 19 0.57 -28.90 11.82
C ALA A 19 1.37 -28.66 10.53
N LEU A 20 1.18 -27.49 9.92
CA LEU A 20 1.98 -27.11 8.75
C LEU A 20 3.46 -26.93 9.14
N PRO A 21 4.39 -27.40 8.29
CA PRO A 21 5.83 -27.25 8.50
C PRO A 21 6.22 -25.80 8.80
N LEU A 22 6.85 -25.60 9.97
CA LEU A 22 7.45 -24.34 10.38
C LEU A 22 8.75 -24.60 11.13
N GLU A 23 9.86 -24.39 10.44
CA GLU A 23 11.19 -24.47 11.03
C GLU A 23 11.71 -23.06 11.28
N ARG A 24 12.05 -22.76 12.54
CA ARG A 24 12.65 -21.48 12.90
C ARG A 24 13.87 -21.68 13.80
N TYR A 25 14.98 -21.12 13.35
CA TYR A 25 16.20 -21.00 14.14
C TYR A 25 16.43 -19.54 14.47
N ASN A 26 16.65 -19.28 15.76
CA ASN A 26 17.05 -17.98 16.26
C ASN A 26 18.37 -18.13 17.00
N TYR A 27 19.41 -17.51 16.49
CA TYR A 27 20.74 -17.48 17.07
C TYR A 27 21.00 -16.08 17.60
N SER A 28 21.19 -15.94 18.90
CA SER A 28 21.45 -14.64 19.53
C SER A 28 22.70 -14.71 20.40
N ILE A 29 23.57 -13.72 20.27
CA ILE A 29 24.63 -13.44 21.22
C ILE A 29 24.42 -12.03 21.75
N ALA A 30 24.57 -11.85 23.06
CA ALA A 30 24.54 -10.54 23.69
C ALA A 30 25.57 -10.51 24.81
N GLY A 31 26.18 -9.34 24.99
CA GLY A 31 27.18 -9.12 26.02
C GLY A 31 27.30 -7.64 26.33
N GLY A 32 27.59 -7.33 27.58
CA GLY A 32 27.78 -5.96 28.02
C GLY A 32 28.42 -5.90 29.39
N GLY A 33 28.89 -4.72 29.75
CA GLY A 33 29.56 -4.48 31.01
C GLY A 33 30.43 -3.22 30.98
N PRO A 34 31.14 -2.96 32.08
CA PRO A 34 32.11 -1.87 32.13
C PRO A 34 33.37 -2.23 31.30
N ILE A 35 33.77 -1.35 30.38
CA ILE A 35 35.13 -1.30 29.81
C ILE A 35 36.05 -0.61 30.82
N ILE A 36 35.58 0.49 31.40
CA ILE A 36 36.20 1.18 32.53
C ILE A 36 35.14 1.31 33.61
N LYS A 37 35.42 0.72 34.78
CA LYS A 37 34.50 0.73 35.92
C LYS A 37 33.98 2.15 36.19
N ASP A 38 32.67 2.28 36.36
CA ASP A 38 31.95 3.52 36.67
C ASP A 38 32.00 4.63 35.59
N LYS A 39 32.75 4.44 34.49
CA LYS A 39 33.00 5.48 33.49
C LYS A 39 32.64 5.11 32.07
N PHE A 40 32.87 3.88 31.63
CA PHE A 40 32.63 3.49 30.24
C PHE A 40 32.00 2.10 30.22
N PHE A 41 30.80 2.03 29.68
CA PHE A 41 30.00 0.82 29.56
C PHE A 41 29.69 0.54 28.09
N PHE A 42 29.66 -0.73 27.74
CA PHE A 42 29.17 -1.17 26.44
C PHE A 42 28.06 -2.20 26.61
N PHE A 43 27.22 -2.27 25.60
CA PHE A 43 26.31 -3.39 25.37
C PHE A 43 26.28 -3.66 23.88
N ALA A 44 26.37 -4.92 23.48
CA ALA A 44 26.25 -5.33 22.10
C ALA A 44 25.43 -6.61 22.01
N SER A 45 24.64 -6.71 20.94
CA SER A 45 23.93 -7.93 20.59
C SER A 45 23.92 -8.15 19.09
N SER A 46 23.89 -9.42 18.70
CA SER A 46 23.69 -9.87 17.32
C SER A 46 22.70 -11.02 17.31
N GLU A 47 21.68 -10.91 16.47
CA GLU A 47 20.62 -11.90 16.31
C GLU A 47 20.54 -12.30 14.84
N ARG A 48 20.44 -13.61 14.57
CA ARG A 48 20.17 -14.18 13.25
C ARG A 48 18.94 -15.07 13.34
N ILE A 49 17.90 -14.67 12.62
CA ILE A 49 16.67 -15.45 12.48
C ILE A 49 16.66 -16.05 11.08
N THR A 50 16.43 -17.36 11.02
CA THR A 50 16.11 -18.06 9.78
C THR A 50 14.83 -18.84 10.01
N GLU A 51 13.82 -18.58 9.19
CA GLU A 51 12.51 -19.21 9.28
C GLU A 51 12.13 -19.76 7.90
N ASN A 52 11.62 -20.97 7.89
CA ASN A 52 11.04 -21.65 6.75
C ASN A 52 9.60 -22.01 7.13
N ARG A 53 8.63 -21.39 6.47
CA ARG A 53 7.21 -21.52 6.81
C ARG A 53 6.41 -21.95 5.60
N GLN A 54 5.73 -23.09 5.70
CA GLN A 54 4.67 -23.40 4.76
C GLN A 54 3.44 -22.53 5.05
N ILE A 55 2.87 -21.94 4.00
CA ILE A 55 1.65 -21.13 4.09
C ILE A 55 0.48 -22.04 3.74
N ASP A 56 -0.56 -22.04 4.58
CA ASP A 56 -1.83 -22.67 4.22
C ASP A 56 -2.57 -21.79 3.21
N PHE A 57 -2.90 -22.36 2.06
CA PHE A 57 -3.90 -21.77 1.17
C PHE A 57 -4.75 -22.91 0.60
N THR A 58 -6.04 -22.63 0.43
CA THR A 58 -6.95 -23.56 -0.24
C THR A 58 -7.20 -23.04 -1.65
N PHE A 59 -6.90 -23.88 -2.65
CA PHE A 59 -7.33 -23.61 -4.02
C PHE A 59 -8.85 -23.41 -4.05
N PRO A 60 -9.34 -22.26 -4.53
CA PRO A 60 -10.77 -22.06 -4.69
C PRO A 60 -11.35 -23.08 -5.67
N ASP A 61 -12.56 -23.56 -5.40
CA ASP A 61 -13.27 -24.44 -6.32
C ASP A 61 -13.98 -23.62 -7.38
N THR A 62 -13.51 -23.68 -8.62
CA THR A 62 -14.12 -22.99 -9.77
C THR A 62 -15.34 -23.73 -10.33
N GLY A 63 -15.91 -24.70 -9.60
CA GLY A 63 -17.07 -25.48 -10.05
C GLY A 63 -16.80 -26.41 -11.23
N ASN A 64 -15.55 -26.50 -11.69
CA ASN A 64 -15.14 -27.33 -12.82
C ASN A 64 -13.81 -28.02 -12.52
N THR A 65 -13.83 -29.36 -12.49
CA THR A 65 -12.65 -30.17 -12.16
C THR A 65 -11.48 -29.93 -13.11
N THR A 66 -11.72 -29.78 -14.41
CA THR A 66 -10.66 -29.52 -15.40
C THR A 66 -9.97 -28.19 -15.13
N VAL A 67 -10.73 -27.12 -14.88
CA VAL A 67 -10.16 -25.80 -14.53
C VAL A 67 -9.38 -25.86 -13.23
N ASN A 68 -9.94 -26.50 -12.20
CA ASN A 68 -9.26 -26.68 -10.93
C ASN A 68 -7.93 -27.44 -11.09
N THR A 69 -7.89 -28.47 -11.93
CA THR A 69 -6.65 -29.21 -12.24
C THR A 69 -5.65 -28.35 -13.02
N LEU A 70 -6.10 -27.56 -14.00
CA LEU A 70 -5.23 -26.65 -14.75
C LEU A 70 -4.58 -25.62 -13.82
N LEU A 71 -5.38 -24.97 -12.96
CA LEU A 71 -4.88 -23.99 -11.98
C LEU A 71 -3.88 -24.64 -11.01
N ARG A 72 -4.18 -25.83 -10.49
CA ARG A 72 -3.25 -26.57 -9.63
C ARG A 72 -1.94 -26.89 -10.34
N ASN A 73 -2.00 -27.41 -11.57
CA ASN A 73 -0.80 -27.76 -12.33
C ASN A 73 0.06 -26.54 -12.63
N GLN A 74 -0.56 -25.40 -12.95
CA GLN A 74 0.15 -24.14 -13.16
C GLN A 74 0.82 -23.62 -11.88
N GLU A 75 0.18 -23.79 -10.72
CA GLU A 75 0.60 -23.15 -9.47
C GLU A 75 1.49 -24.02 -8.58
N ASN A 76 1.42 -25.34 -8.72
CA ASN A 76 2.23 -26.30 -7.96
C ASN A 76 3.75 -25.98 -7.99
N PRO A 77 4.36 -25.53 -9.11
CA PRO A 77 5.77 -25.15 -9.12
C PRO A 77 6.11 -23.94 -8.22
N PHE A 78 5.12 -23.08 -7.93
CA PHE A 78 5.28 -21.87 -7.14
C PHE A 78 4.90 -22.07 -5.67
N ASP A 79 4.25 -23.18 -5.34
CA ASP A 79 3.93 -23.56 -3.96
C ASP A 79 5.17 -24.03 -3.19
N THR A 80 6.02 -23.06 -2.91
CA THR A 80 7.25 -23.23 -2.13
C THR A 80 7.09 -22.53 -0.78
N PRO A 81 7.76 -22.99 0.28
CA PRO A 81 7.69 -22.30 1.56
C PRO A 81 8.14 -20.84 1.51
N ALA A 82 7.58 -20.01 2.38
CA ALA A 82 8.08 -18.67 2.63
C ALA A 82 9.37 -18.75 3.44
N LEU A 83 10.40 -18.05 2.99
CA LEU A 83 11.72 -18.06 3.61
C LEU A 83 12.05 -16.68 4.19
N THR A 84 12.16 -16.58 5.50
CA THR A 84 12.58 -15.35 6.19
C THR A 84 13.99 -15.50 6.68
N ARG A 85 14.84 -14.52 6.36
CA ARG A 85 16.21 -14.41 6.86
C ARG A 85 16.44 -13.00 7.36
N GLU A 86 16.70 -12.86 8.65
CA GLU A 86 16.89 -11.56 9.28
C GLU A 86 18.16 -11.56 10.13
N THR A 87 18.96 -10.52 9.99
CA THR A 87 20.09 -10.25 10.89
C THR A 87 19.87 -8.92 11.57
N ARG A 88 20.02 -8.87 12.89
CA ARG A 88 19.97 -7.65 13.70
C ARG A 88 21.25 -7.51 14.47
N ASN A 89 21.83 -6.31 14.48
CA ASN A 89 22.98 -5.97 15.28
C ASN A 89 22.69 -4.68 16.01
N PHE A 90 23.03 -4.66 17.29
CA PHE A 90 22.88 -3.49 18.13
C PHE A 90 24.16 -3.31 18.94
N ILE A 91 24.67 -2.09 18.99
CA ILE A 91 25.80 -1.71 19.82
C ILE A 91 25.47 -0.38 20.48
N LYS A 92 25.72 -0.30 21.78
CA LYS A 92 25.58 0.92 22.56
C LYS A 92 26.80 1.13 23.44
N LEU A 93 27.32 2.34 23.43
CA LEU A 93 28.45 2.79 24.24
C LEU A 93 27.96 3.96 25.09
N ASN A 94 28.16 3.87 26.41
CA ASN A 94 27.81 4.93 27.35
C ASN A 94 29.04 5.34 28.15
N GLN A 95 29.35 6.63 28.18
CA GLN A 95 30.52 7.16 28.85
C GLN A 95 30.15 8.32 29.78
N ASN A 96 30.65 8.28 31.01
CA ASN A 96 30.61 9.38 31.97
C ASN A 96 32.01 10.02 32.01
N LEU A 97 32.14 11.18 31.37
CA LEU A 97 33.40 11.92 31.23
C LEU A 97 33.29 13.30 31.89
N GLY A 98 33.58 13.37 33.18
CA GLY A 98 33.46 14.60 33.95
C GLY A 98 32.00 15.09 33.98
N GLN A 99 31.73 16.20 33.29
CA GLN A 99 30.39 16.79 33.18
C GLN A 99 29.55 16.22 32.03
N HIS A 100 30.14 15.37 31.18
CA HIS A 100 29.51 14.81 29.99
C HIS A 100 28.99 13.39 30.23
N GLN A 101 27.78 13.13 29.74
CA GLN A 101 27.18 11.81 29.62
C GLN A 101 26.96 11.52 28.14
N LEU A 102 27.93 10.83 27.55
CA LEU A 102 27.94 10.48 26.13
C LEU A 102 27.26 9.13 25.91
N SER A 103 26.38 9.05 24.92
CA SER A 103 25.78 7.81 24.44
C SER A 103 25.97 7.72 22.93
N GLN A 104 26.48 6.59 22.47
CA GLN A 104 26.62 6.26 21.06
C GLN A 104 25.84 4.99 20.78
N GLU A 105 25.14 4.96 19.67
CA GLU A 105 24.29 3.84 19.28
C GLU A 105 24.49 3.50 17.82
N PHE A 106 24.61 2.20 17.55
CA PHE A 106 24.63 1.62 16.22
C PHE A 106 23.56 0.53 16.19
N ASN A 107 22.64 0.61 15.24
CA ASN A 107 21.65 -0.42 14.97
C ASN A 107 21.70 -0.77 13.49
N TYR A 108 21.78 -2.05 13.17
CA TYR A 108 21.72 -2.54 11.80
C TYR A 108 20.82 -3.76 11.71
N THR A 109 19.75 -3.65 10.94
CA THR A 109 18.84 -4.74 10.60
C THR A 109 18.87 -4.98 9.10
N ASN A 110 18.91 -6.25 8.68
CA ASN A 110 18.82 -6.67 7.29
C ASN A 110 17.90 -7.88 7.21
N SER A 111 16.71 -7.66 6.65
CA SER A 111 15.66 -8.66 6.49
C SER A 111 15.45 -8.97 5.01
N ARG A 112 15.30 -10.25 4.70
CA ARG A 112 14.89 -10.76 3.39
C ARG A 112 13.83 -11.82 3.60
N ILE A 113 12.69 -11.61 2.96
CA ILE A 113 11.56 -12.54 2.96
C ILE A 113 11.33 -12.95 1.51
N LYS A 114 11.36 -14.25 1.22
CA LYS A 114 11.02 -14.79 -0.10
C LYS A 114 9.67 -15.47 -0.08
N ASN A 115 8.98 -15.46 -1.21
CA ASN A 115 7.68 -16.12 -1.40
C ASN A 115 6.64 -15.66 -0.36
N PHE A 116 6.67 -14.38 -0.01
CA PHE A 116 5.73 -13.78 0.92
C PHE A 116 4.39 -13.57 0.22
N LEU A 117 3.32 -14.17 0.76
CA LEU A 117 1.94 -13.83 0.39
C LEU A 117 1.30 -13.05 1.55
N PRO A 118 0.83 -11.81 1.34
CA PRO A 118 0.09 -11.10 2.37
C PRO A 118 -1.24 -11.82 2.65
N LEU A 119 -1.53 -12.08 3.94
CA LEU A 119 -2.75 -12.76 4.41
C LEU A 119 -4.06 -12.07 3.96
N SER A 120 -4.00 -10.82 3.51
CA SER A 120 -5.14 -10.05 3.03
C SER A 120 -5.62 -10.45 1.62
N ALA A 121 -4.89 -11.31 0.90
CA ALA A 121 -5.20 -11.71 -0.46
C ALA A 121 -5.75 -13.16 -0.52
N GLY A 122 -6.87 -13.42 0.16
CA GLY A 122 -7.38 -14.78 0.42
C GLY A 122 -7.75 -15.63 -0.81
N ASN A 123 -7.80 -15.05 -2.02
CA ASN A 123 -8.01 -15.76 -3.29
C ASN A 123 -6.74 -15.87 -4.15
N SER A 124 -5.59 -15.42 -3.66
CA SER A 124 -4.34 -15.42 -4.42
C SER A 124 -3.61 -16.75 -4.32
N LEU A 125 -3.21 -17.26 -5.47
CA LEU A 125 -2.41 -18.47 -5.63
C LEU A 125 -0.90 -18.14 -5.51
N PRO A 126 -0.04 -19.15 -5.29
CA PRO A 126 1.38 -18.95 -5.01
C PRO A 126 2.16 -18.07 -6.01
N SER A 127 1.80 -18.06 -7.29
CA SER A 127 2.43 -17.20 -8.30
C SER A 127 2.28 -15.69 -8.01
N ALA A 128 1.30 -15.28 -7.20
CA ALA A 128 1.08 -13.89 -6.81
C ALA A 128 2.01 -13.39 -5.68
N ARG A 129 2.93 -14.22 -5.19
CA ARG A 129 3.82 -13.91 -4.06
C ARG A 129 4.86 -12.85 -4.40
N ASN A 130 5.35 -12.18 -3.35
CA ASN A 130 6.41 -11.17 -3.40
C ASN A 130 7.67 -11.64 -2.67
N ASN A 131 8.83 -11.15 -3.10
CA ASN A 131 10.04 -11.08 -2.30
C ASN A 131 10.14 -9.68 -1.69
N LEU A 132 10.44 -9.62 -0.40
CA LEU A 132 10.61 -8.39 0.35
C LEU A 132 12.07 -8.31 0.84
N GLY A 133 12.68 -7.15 0.68
CA GLY A 133 13.93 -6.82 1.33
C GLY A 133 13.80 -5.50 2.07
N SER A 134 14.38 -5.45 3.28
CA SER A 134 14.43 -4.24 4.08
C SER A 134 15.73 -4.21 4.84
N ARG A 135 16.37 -3.04 4.86
CA ARG A 135 17.50 -2.76 5.75
C ARG A 135 17.22 -1.50 6.52
N SER A 136 17.63 -1.48 7.77
CA SER A 136 17.65 -0.27 8.59
C SER A 136 19.03 -0.14 9.19
N LEU A 137 19.64 1.03 9.03
CA LEU A 137 20.89 1.42 9.66
C LEU A 137 20.63 2.68 10.47
N LEU A 138 21.01 2.69 11.74
CA LEU A 138 21.03 3.87 12.60
C LEU A 138 22.43 4.02 13.18
N VAL A 139 22.98 5.22 13.06
CA VAL A 139 24.16 5.66 13.82
C VAL A 139 23.74 6.93 14.56
N ALA A 140 23.79 6.90 15.89
CA ALA A 140 23.38 8.01 16.72
C ALA A 140 24.42 8.35 17.79
N LEU A 141 24.51 9.63 18.09
CA LEU A 141 25.33 10.24 19.12
C LEU A 141 24.45 11.14 19.97
N SER A 142 24.57 11.06 21.28
CA SER A 142 23.93 11.96 22.23
C SER A 142 24.93 12.35 23.30
N ASP A 143 25.04 13.62 23.62
CA ASP A 143 25.81 14.11 24.76
C ASP A 143 24.90 14.93 25.67
N THR A 144 24.92 14.63 26.97
CA THR A 144 24.26 15.46 27.98
C THR A 144 25.32 16.05 28.90
N ILE A 145 25.37 17.38 28.93
CA ILE A 145 26.39 18.18 29.62
C ILE A 145 25.72 18.90 30.78
N LEU A 146 26.29 18.75 31.97
CA LEU A 146 25.91 19.51 33.17
C LEU A 146 26.97 20.57 33.48
N PHE A 147 26.72 21.83 33.17
CA PHE A 147 27.68 22.91 33.42
C PHE A 147 27.15 24.00 34.35
N GLY A 148 28.05 24.72 35.03
CA GLY A 148 27.73 25.74 36.03
C GLY A 148 27.69 25.19 37.45
N ASN A 149 26.83 25.75 38.30
CA ASN A 149 26.73 25.36 39.71
C ASN A 149 26.17 23.93 39.84
N GLN A 150 26.83 23.05 40.61
CA GLN A 150 26.42 21.66 40.81
C GLN A 150 25.02 21.50 41.42
N SER A 151 24.58 22.45 42.26
CA SER A 151 23.24 22.42 42.87
C SER A 151 22.13 22.93 41.94
N ASN A 152 22.49 23.62 40.85
CA ASN A 152 21.58 24.10 39.83
C ASN A 152 22.35 24.23 38.50
N PRO A 153 22.62 23.12 37.79
CA PRO A 153 23.38 23.16 36.55
C PRO A 153 22.51 23.64 35.39
N TYR A 154 23.14 24.11 34.32
CA TYR A 154 22.54 24.06 33.00
C TYR A 154 22.58 22.62 32.52
N ILE A 155 21.47 22.13 31.98
CA ILE A 155 21.40 20.81 31.35
C ILE A 155 21.33 21.04 29.85
N VAL A 156 22.35 20.61 29.12
CA VAL A 156 22.39 20.69 27.66
C VAL A 156 22.46 19.31 27.07
N THR A 157 21.52 18.99 26.20
CA THR A 157 21.51 17.73 25.45
C THR A 157 21.65 18.01 23.97
N LEU A 158 22.71 17.49 23.37
CA LEU A 158 22.96 17.51 21.93
C LEU A 158 22.77 16.11 21.37
N ARG A 159 22.10 15.98 20.22
CA ARG A 159 21.92 14.71 19.53
C ARG A 159 22.17 14.86 18.05
N ALA A 160 22.84 13.87 17.46
CA ALA A 160 23.01 13.72 16.03
C ALA A 160 22.73 12.27 15.65
N ALA A 161 22.00 12.05 14.56
CA ALA A 161 21.74 10.71 14.05
C ALA A 161 21.71 10.69 12.53
N TYR A 162 22.21 9.60 11.96
CA TYR A 162 22.01 9.21 10.57
C TYR A 162 21.20 7.92 10.53
N ARG A 163 20.13 7.90 9.73
CA ARG A 163 19.31 6.71 9.50
C ARG A 163 19.20 6.44 8.00
N GLY A 164 19.42 5.19 7.59
CA GLY A 164 19.26 4.73 6.22
C GLY A 164 18.35 3.51 6.15
N GLU A 165 17.30 3.59 5.35
CA GLU A 165 16.22 2.59 5.32
C GLU A 165 15.85 2.21 3.87
N PRO A 166 16.72 1.49 3.14
CA PRO A 166 16.36 0.97 1.84
C PRO A 166 15.45 -0.24 1.97
N SER A 167 14.37 -0.24 1.20
CA SER A 167 13.45 -1.37 1.05
C SER A 167 13.21 -1.68 -0.43
N ASN A 168 12.85 -2.92 -0.72
CA ASN A 168 12.46 -3.37 -2.04
C ASN A 168 11.35 -4.41 -1.94
N THR A 169 10.43 -4.37 -2.89
CA THR A 169 9.37 -5.36 -3.08
C THR A 169 9.39 -5.74 -4.55
N GLU A 170 9.44 -7.04 -4.83
CA GLU A 170 9.47 -7.56 -6.20
C GLU A 170 8.64 -8.83 -6.29
N PRO A 171 8.04 -9.14 -7.45
CA PRO A 171 7.43 -10.44 -7.68
C PRO A 171 8.40 -11.58 -7.37
N ALA A 172 7.94 -12.57 -6.61
CA ALA A 172 8.71 -13.78 -6.37
C ALA A 172 8.90 -14.59 -7.65
N HIS A 173 7.93 -14.47 -8.57
CA HIS A 173 7.83 -15.17 -9.85
C HIS A 173 7.66 -14.16 -11.00
N PRO A 174 8.72 -13.42 -11.38
CA PRO A 174 8.65 -12.40 -12.43
C PRO A 174 8.25 -12.95 -13.81
N GLU A 175 8.41 -14.26 -14.03
CA GLU A 175 7.94 -14.99 -15.20
C GLU A 175 6.41 -14.98 -15.37
N ILE A 176 5.65 -14.71 -14.30
CA ILE A 176 4.19 -14.52 -14.31
C ILE A 176 3.85 -13.13 -13.74
N SER A 177 4.40 -12.10 -14.38
CA SER A 177 4.06 -10.70 -14.08
C SER A 177 2.73 -10.30 -14.72
N GLY A 178 1.92 -9.52 -13.99
CA GLY A 178 0.54 -9.20 -14.33
C GLY A 178 -0.42 -10.20 -13.70
N ALA A 179 -1.22 -9.73 -12.74
CA ALA A 179 -2.18 -10.57 -12.05
C ALA A 179 -3.42 -10.80 -12.92
N THR A 180 -3.89 -12.05 -13.00
CA THR A 180 -5.21 -12.39 -13.53
C THR A 180 -6.14 -12.75 -12.37
N LEU A 181 -7.12 -11.89 -12.12
CA LEU A 181 -8.30 -12.20 -11.33
C LEU A 181 -9.31 -12.89 -12.23
N PHE A 182 -9.44 -14.20 -12.07
CA PHE A 182 -10.45 -15.00 -12.74
C PHE A 182 -11.76 -14.96 -11.94
N ASN A 183 -12.81 -14.46 -12.57
CA ASN A 183 -14.19 -14.53 -12.14
C ASN A 183 -14.89 -15.69 -12.89
N PRO A 184 -14.89 -16.92 -12.35
CA PRO A 184 -15.58 -18.05 -12.96
C PRO A 184 -17.10 -17.93 -12.83
N TYR A 185 -17.79 -18.42 -13.85
CA TYR A 185 -19.24 -18.55 -13.88
C TYR A 185 -19.63 -20.02 -14.14
N SER A 186 -20.62 -20.53 -13.42
CA SER A 186 -21.15 -21.88 -13.71
C SER A 186 -21.91 -21.91 -15.04
N GLY A 187 -22.50 -20.76 -15.39
CA GLY A 187 -23.21 -20.53 -16.62
C GLY A 187 -23.35 -19.04 -16.94
N PRO A 188 -23.97 -18.70 -18.08
CA PRO A 188 -23.95 -17.33 -18.60
C PRO A 188 -24.88 -16.32 -17.89
N GLY A 189 -25.67 -16.79 -16.91
CA GLY A 189 -26.72 -16.02 -16.24
C GLY A 189 -26.42 -15.50 -14.82
N SER A 190 -25.18 -15.55 -14.35
CA SER A 190 -24.84 -15.12 -12.98
C SER A 190 -24.57 -13.60 -12.87
N PHE A 191 -24.74 -13.05 -11.67
CA PHE A 191 -24.51 -11.62 -11.34
C PHE A 191 -23.07 -11.16 -11.66
N LEU A 192 -22.86 -9.84 -11.61
CA LEU A 192 -21.62 -9.11 -11.89
C LEU A 192 -20.30 -9.78 -11.43
N PHE A 193 -20.31 -10.52 -10.32
CA PHE A 193 -19.10 -11.13 -9.75
C PHE A 193 -19.06 -12.66 -9.82
N GLY A 194 -19.95 -13.26 -10.60
CA GLY A 194 -20.08 -14.72 -10.73
C GLY A 194 -20.84 -15.35 -9.56
N ASP A 195 -21.09 -16.64 -9.69
CA ASP A 195 -21.69 -17.52 -8.67
C ASP A 195 -20.66 -18.51 -8.09
N LEU A 196 -19.41 -18.43 -8.55
CA LEU A 196 -18.32 -19.32 -8.18
C LEU A 196 -17.16 -18.56 -7.53
N PRO A 197 -16.38 -19.21 -6.65
CA PRO A 197 -15.19 -18.64 -6.04
C PRO A 197 -14.19 -18.05 -7.04
N THR A 198 -13.84 -16.78 -6.85
CA THR A 198 -12.80 -16.10 -7.65
C THR A 198 -11.41 -16.63 -7.34
N VAL A 199 -10.53 -16.58 -8.32
CA VAL A 199 -9.13 -17.00 -8.20
C VAL A 199 -8.22 -15.90 -8.72
N ASN A 200 -7.12 -15.60 -8.01
CA ASN A 200 -6.10 -14.66 -8.48
C ASN A 200 -4.76 -15.38 -8.65
N PHE A 201 -4.14 -15.27 -9.83
CA PHE A 201 -2.82 -15.81 -10.11
C PHE A 201 -1.97 -14.80 -10.88
N GLY A 202 -0.64 -14.88 -10.73
CA GLY A 202 0.30 -13.85 -11.17
C GLY A 202 0.36 -12.66 -10.21
N ASN A 203 1.48 -11.94 -10.26
CA ASN A 203 1.70 -10.81 -9.37
C ASN A 203 1.20 -9.50 -9.99
N ILE A 204 0.44 -8.72 -9.21
CA ILE A 204 -0.12 -7.45 -9.66
C ILE A 204 0.91 -6.33 -9.72
N ASP A 205 1.87 -6.32 -8.81
CA ASP A 205 2.84 -5.24 -8.66
C ASP A 205 4.09 -5.54 -9.47
N THR A 206 4.60 -4.55 -10.19
CA THR A 206 5.97 -4.59 -10.70
C THR A 206 6.97 -4.38 -9.57
N PRO A 207 8.26 -4.71 -9.77
CA PRO A 207 9.29 -4.38 -8.79
C PRO A 207 9.27 -2.90 -8.38
N SER A 208 9.46 -2.64 -7.10
CA SER A 208 9.55 -1.31 -6.49
C SER A 208 10.65 -1.27 -5.44
N ASN A 209 11.18 -0.08 -5.20
CA ASN A 209 12.14 0.16 -4.14
C ASN A 209 12.01 1.57 -3.57
N LEU A 210 12.48 1.73 -2.34
CA LEU A 210 12.48 3.00 -1.66
C LEU A 210 13.74 3.11 -0.82
N ASN A 211 14.57 4.11 -1.08
CA ASN A 211 15.83 4.37 -0.38
C ASN A 211 15.69 5.65 0.43
N GLN A 212 15.35 5.50 1.71
CA GLN A 212 15.14 6.61 2.61
C GLN A 212 16.41 6.91 3.40
N LYS A 213 16.77 8.19 3.48
CA LYS A 213 17.91 8.67 4.26
C LYS A 213 17.50 9.85 5.11
N TYR A 214 17.87 9.82 6.37
CA TYR A 214 17.56 10.83 7.36
C TYR A 214 18.83 11.30 8.06
N ILE A 215 18.97 12.61 8.19
CA ILE A 215 19.95 13.23 9.09
C ILE A 215 19.16 14.03 10.11
N SER A 216 19.28 13.66 11.39
CA SER A 216 18.58 14.30 12.49
C SER A 216 19.58 14.97 13.42
N LEU A 217 19.36 16.26 13.71
CA LEU A 217 20.12 17.00 14.70
C LEU A 217 19.15 17.58 15.72
N SER A 218 19.53 17.59 17.01
CA SER A 218 18.78 18.36 18.00
C SER A 218 19.67 18.90 19.10
N ALA A 219 19.25 20.04 19.64
CA ALA A 219 19.85 20.69 20.78
C ALA A 219 18.75 21.08 21.75
N ASN A 220 18.92 20.78 23.04
CA ASN A 220 17.99 21.19 24.10
C ASN A 220 18.81 21.76 25.25
N VAL A 221 18.32 22.86 25.83
CA VAL A 221 18.92 23.53 26.97
C VAL A 221 17.82 23.75 28.00
N SER A 222 18.05 23.37 29.26
CA SER A 222 17.14 23.68 30.35
C SER A 222 17.87 24.28 31.55
N LYS A 223 17.21 25.21 32.23
CA LYS A 223 17.73 25.90 33.41
C LYS A 223 16.63 26.32 34.35
N LEU A 224 16.84 26.06 35.64
CA LEU A 224 16.05 26.66 36.72
C LEU A 224 16.61 28.04 37.09
N ILE A 225 15.81 29.09 36.93
CA ILE A 225 16.12 30.47 37.31
C ILE A 225 15.03 30.98 38.26
N GLY A 226 15.35 31.04 39.56
CA GLY A 226 14.35 31.36 40.58
C GLY A 226 13.19 30.36 40.55
N ASN A 227 11.99 30.87 40.26
CA ASN A 227 10.77 30.06 40.17
C ASN A 227 10.43 29.59 38.75
N HIS A 228 11.32 29.82 37.78
CA HIS A 228 11.12 29.50 36.36
C HIS A 228 12.01 28.32 35.95
N ASP A 229 11.44 27.26 35.39
CA ASP A 229 12.18 26.20 34.69
C ASP A 229 12.05 26.42 33.18
N ILE A 230 13.08 27.06 32.62
CA ILE A 230 13.10 27.52 31.23
C ILE A 230 13.80 26.49 30.36
N LYS A 231 13.18 26.17 29.22
CA LYS A 231 13.63 25.19 28.23
C LYS A 231 13.65 25.82 26.86
N PHE A 232 14.75 25.61 26.15
CA PHE A 232 14.90 25.95 24.74
C PHE A 232 15.27 24.70 23.97
N GLY A 233 14.81 24.58 22.73
CA GLY A 233 15.33 23.54 21.88
C GLY A 233 15.16 23.80 20.39
N TRP A 234 15.97 23.10 19.63
CA TRP A 234 16.01 23.08 18.18
C TRP A 234 16.05 21.65 17.68
N ASN A 235 15.31 21.38 16.61
CA ASN A 235 15.25 20.11 15.91
C ASN A 235 15.45 20.38 14.42
N TYR A 236 16.34 19.64 13.79
CA TYR A 236 16.54 19.62 12.35
C TYR A 236 16.44 18.19 11.83
N LEU A 237 15.72 18.01 10.72
CA LEU A 237 15.60 16.74 10.03
C LEU A 237 15.75 16.97 8.52
N ARG A 238 16.78 16.37 7.92
CA ARG A 238 16.91 16.28 6.47
C ARG A 238 16.44 14.91 6.03
N THR A 239 15.41 14.86 5.20
CA THR A 239 14.88 13.65 4.59
C THR A 239 15.18 13.65 3.10
N ARG A 240 15.78 12.57 2.61
CA ARG A 240 15.96 12.31 1.19
C ARG A 240 15.40 10.93 0.88
N VAL A 241 14.54 10.85 -0.13
CA VAL A 241 13.97 9.58 -0.58
C VAL A 241 14.14 9.46 -2.08
N ASP A 242 14.86 8.44 -2.50
CA ASP A 242 14.99 8.06 -3.91
C ASP A 242 14.38 6.67 -4.11
N GLY A 243 13.78 6.38 -5.26
CA GLY A 243 13.25 5.04 -5.51
C GLY A 243 12.40 4.95 -6.77
N VAL A 244 11.71 3.82 -6.89
CA VAL A 244 10.76 3.54 -7.97
C VAL A 244 9.50 2.93 -7.37
N GLU A 245 8.35 3.46 -7.73
CA GLU A 245 7.04 2.95 -7.35
C GLU A 245 6.63 1.73 -8.19
N SER A 246 5.84 0.82 -7.61
CA SER A 246 5.28 -0.28 -8.39
C SER A 246 4.17 0.21 -9.32
N ARG A 247 4.18 -0.30 -10.55
CA ARG A 247 2.98 -0.30 -11.39
C ARG A 247 2.10 -1.47 -10.98
N GLN A 248 0.80 -1.25 -11.03
CA GLN A 248 -0.20 -2.30 -10.84
C GLN A 248 -0.71 -2.73 -12.21
N LEU A 249 -0.53 -4.01 -12.53
CA LEU A 249 -0.95 -4.65 -13.77
C LEU A 249 -1.97 -5.72 -13.44
N ARG A 250 -3.24 -5.45 -13.73
CA ARG A 250 -4.36 -6.33 -13.40
C ARG A 250 -5.17 -6.67 -14.64
N ASN A 251 -5.32 -7.96 -14.87
CA ASN A 251 -6.28 -8.56 -15.78
C ASN A 251 -7.46 -9.09 -14.96
N GLN A 252 -8.68 -8.67 -15.26
CA GLN A 252 -9.89 -9.22 -14.67
C GLN A 252 -10.67 -9.98 -15.73
N LEU A 253 -10.61 -11.31 -15.66
CA LEU A 253 -11.16 -12.23 -16.64
C LEU A 253 -12.56 -12.69 -16.23
N PHE A 254 -13.50 -12.52 -17.15
CA PHE A 254 -14.88 -12.97 -16.98
C PHE A 254 -15.19 -14.07 -17.99
N ALA A 255 -15.27 -15.30 -17.52
CA ALA A 255 -15.54 -16.45 -18.37
C ALA A 255 -16.27 -17.56 -17.61
N THR A 256 -17.09 -18.34 -18.31
CA THR A 256 -17.58 -19.60 -17.73
C THR A 256 -16.42 -20.55 -17.50
N ALA A 257 -16.53 -21.41 -16.50
CA ALA A 257 -15.49 -22.39 -16.23
C ALA A 257 -15.30 -23.37 -17.43
N SER A 258 -16.36 -23.65 -18.19
CA SER A 258 -16.27 -24.44 -19.43
C SER A 258 -15.51 -23.74 -20.54
N ASP A 259 -15.72 -22.44 -20.74
CA ASP A 259 -14.96 -21.68 -21.72
C ASP A 259 -13.50 -21.54 -21.30
N PHE A 260 -13.22 -21.39 -20.00
CA PHE A 260 -11.85 -21.40 -19.49
C PHE A 260 -11.14 -22.73 -19.81
N ALA A 261 -11.81 -23.87 -19.58
CA ALA A 261 -11.25 -25.18 -19.91
C ALA A 261 -10.98 -25.37 -21.42
N THR A 262 -11.75 -24.71 -22.28
CA THR A 262 -11.65 -24.87 -23.74
C THR A 262 -10.64 -23.91 -24.39
N PHE A 263 -10.63 -22.65 -23.95
CA PHE A 263 -9.94 -21.54 -24.60
C PHE A 263 -8.79 -20.94 -23.77
N GLY A 264 -8.67 -21.32 -22.49
CA GLY A 264 -7.63 -20.85 -21.58
C GLY A 264 -7.79 -19.39 -21.13
N ALA A 265 -6.85 -18.92 -20.31
CA ALA A 265 -6.96 -17.64 -19.61
C ALA A 265 -6.99 -16.39 -20.51
N ALA A 266 -6.41 -16.46 -21.71
CA ALA A 266 -6.31 -15.29 -22.60
C ALA A 266 -7.51 -15.11 -23.54
N THR A 267 -8.28 -16.17 -23.81
CA THR A 267 -9.32 -16.13 -24.86
C THR A 267 -10.68 -16.70 -24.44
N SER A 268 -10.78 -17.25 -23.22
CA SER A 268 -12.02 -17.83 -22.70
C SER A 268 -13.14 -16.84 -22.45
N GLY A 269 -12.87 -15.56 -22.35
CA GLY A 269 -13.92 -14.59 -22.18
C GLY A 269 -13.42 -13.17 -22.39
N VAL A 270 -14.31 -12.23 -22.07
CA VAL A 270 -13.97 -10.81 -22.04
C VAL A 270 -13.19 -10.50 -20.78
N TYR A 271 -12.33 -9.49 -20.84
CA TYR A 271 -11.56 -9.09 -19.68
C TYR A 271 -11.25 -7.60 -19.65
N LEU A 272 -11.11 -7.09 -18.43
CA LEU A 272 -10.64 -5.73 -18.17
C LEU A 272 -9.14 -5.77 -17.92
N LEU A 273 -8.38 -4.99 -18.68
CA LEU A 273 -6.99 -4.71 -18.35
C LEU A 273 -6.91 -3.34 -17.69
N ALA A 274 -6.45 -3.33 -16.44
CA ALA A 274 -6.15 -2.14 -15.68
C ALA A 274 -4.63 -2.02 -15.49
N ALA A 275 -4.11 -0.84 -15.79
CA ALA A 275 -2.73 -0.46 -15.52
C ALA A 275 -2.72 0.83 -14.70
N ILE A 276 -2.06 0.80 -13.54
CA ILE A 276 -1.89 1.98 -12.67
C ILE A 276 -0.41 2.22 -12.41
N GLY A 277 0.14 3.31 -12.93
CA GLY A 277 1.55 3.67 -12.82
C GLY A 277 1.90 4.86 -13.69
N GLY A 278 3.17 5.22 -13.77
CA GLY A 278 3.66 6.23 -14.72
C GLY A 278 3.59 5.74 -16.17
N ASP A 279 3.24 6.64 -17.09
CA ASP A 279 3.21 6.34 -18.53
C ASP A 279 4.61 5.97 -19.07
N THR A 280 5.66 6.45 -18.40
CA THR A 280 7.06 6.16 -18.70
C THR A 280 7.78 5.68 -17.43
N PRO A 281 8.86 4.89 -17.55
CA PRO A 281 9.66 4.47 -16.38
C PRO A 281 10.12 5.63 -15.50
N ARG A 282 10.39 6.80 -16.10
CA ARG A 282 10.80 8.01 -15.40
C ARG A 282 9.70 8.58 -14.50
N GLN A 283 8.43 8.39 -14.86
CA GLN A 283 7.29 8.88 -14.06
C GLN A 283 7.02 7.99 -12.83
N ASP A 284 7.59 6.79 -12.77
CA ASP A 284 7.57 5.93 -11.58
C ASP A 284 8.72 6.24 -10.61
N GLU A 285 9.64 7.14 -10.97
CA GLU A 285 10.76 7.53 -10.11
C GLU A 285 10.32 8.47 -8.99
N ILE A 286 10.87 8.25 -7.81
CA ILE A 286 10.66 9.06 -6.60
C ILE A 286 11.97 9.79 -6.31
N HIS A 287 11.89 11.11 -6.13
CA HIS A 287 12.97 12.02 -5.77
C HIS A 287 12.51 13.08 -4.78
N LEU A 288 12.24 12.66 -3.54
CA LEU A 288 11.76 13.56 -2.48
C LEU A 288 12.94 14.12 -1.68
N LEU A 289 12.85 15.41 -1.34
CA LEU A 289 13.91 16.08 -0.59
C LEU A 289 13.34 17.15 0.34
N ASN A 290 13.27 16.87 1.64
CA ASN A 290 12.71 17.80 2.61
C ASN A 290 13.71 18.17 3.72
N SER A 291 13.75 19.44 4.09
CA SER A 291 14.36 19.95 5.32
C SER A 291 13.29 20.45 6.26
N TYR A 292 13.25 19.87 7.46
CA TYR A 292 12.43 20.31 8.57
C TYR A 292 13.29 20.99 9.64
N ASP A 293 12.81 22.12 10.13
CA ASP A 293 13.39 22.89 11.22
C ASP A 293 12.30 23.22 12.24
N GLY A 294 12.59 22.99 13.52
CA GLY A 294 11.67 23.37 14.58
C GLY A 294 12.39 23.92 15.78
N VAL A 295 11.94 25.07 16.27
CA VAL A 295 12.53 25.79 17.39
C VAL A 295 11.46 26.06 18.44
N TYR A 296 11.79 25.88 19.72
CA TYR A 296 10.86 26.17 20.80
C TYR A 296 11.52 26.85 22.00
N VAL A 297 10.68 27.58 22.73
CA VAL A 297 10.93 28.04 24.09
C VAL A 297 9.74 27.66 24.96
N GLN A 298 10.01 27.24 26.18
CA GLN A 298 9.01 26.90 27.18
C GLN A 298 9.48 27.33 28.56
N ASP A 299 8.56 27.75 29.41
CA ASP A 299 8.78 28.12 30.80
C ASP A 299 7.73 27.45 31.69
N ASP A 300 8.22 26.70 32.67
CA ASP A 300 7.44 26.17 33.78
C ASP A 300 7.58 27.11 34.99
N TRP A 301 6.65 28.04 35.12
CA TRP A 301 6.69 29.11 36.11
C TRP A 301 5.86 28.78 37.35
N LYS A 302 6.52 28.61 38.50
CA LYS A 302 5.86 28.53 39.81
C LYS A 302 5.52 29.94 40.32
N ILE A 303 4.32 30.41 40.00
CA ILE A 303 3.83 31.72 40.45
C ILE A 303 3.78 31.77 41.99
N VAL A 304 3.24 30.72 42.59
CA VAL A 304 3.21 30.50 44.05
C VAL A 304 3.41 29.01 44.33
N ASN A 305 3.63 28.64 45.60
CA ASN A 305 3.97 27.26 46.00
C ASN A 305 2.98 26.17 45.54
N ASN A 306 1.74 26.55 45.26
CA ASN A 306 0.68 25.65 44.81
C ASN A 306 0.17 25.93 43.39
N LEU A 307 0.75 26.88 42.64
CA LEU A 307 0.32 27.22 41.29
C LEU A 307 1.51 27.30 40.34
N THR A 308 1.50 26.44 39.34
CA THR A 308 2.45 26.45 38.22
C THR A 308 1.73 26.78 36.92
N VAL A 309 2.31 27.66 36.12
CA VAL A 309 1.88 27.95 34.75
C VAL A 309 2.96 27.46 33.79
N ASN A 310 2.55 26.72 32.77
CA ASN A 310 3.40 26.30 31.66
C ASN A 310 3.10 27.21 30.46
N LEU A 311 4.10 27.92 29.98
CA LEU A 311 4.00 28.80 28.81
C LEU A 311 5.01 28.33 27.78
N GLY A 312 4.63 28.20 26.52
CA GLY A 312 5.57 27.86 25.47
C GLY A 312 5.10 28.26 24.10
N ILE A 313 6.05 28.39 23.20
CA ILE A 313 5.80 28.58 21.77
C ILE A 313 6.81 27.74 21.00
N ARG A 314 6.32 27.11 19.93
CA ARG A 314 7.13 26.40 18.97
C ARG A 314 6.87 26.98 17.58
N TRP A 315 7.94 27.10 16.80
CA TRP A 315 7.87 27.40 15.37
C TRP A 315 8.39 26.20 14.62
N ASP A 316 7.64 25.75 13.62
CA ASP A 316 8.01 24.64 12.73
C ASP A 316 8.07 25.13 11.28
N TYR A 317 9.02 24.63 10.52
CA TYR A 317 9.24 24.93 9.11
C TYR A 317 9.61 23.65 8.37
N ASP A 318 9.09 23.52 7.16
CA ASP A 318 9.27 22.35 6.32
C ASP A 318 9.43 22.86 4.87
N SER A 319 10.50 22.46 4.19
CA SER A 319 10.92 23.10 2.93
C SER A 319 9.98 22.82 1.77
N GLU A 320 9.19 21.74 1.86
CA GLU A 320 8.26 21.34 0.81
C GLU A 320 6.94 22.12 0.88
N PHE A 321 6.58 22.67 2.04
CA PHE A 321 5.38 23.49 2.19
C PHE A 321 5.67 24.98 2.02
N ARG A 322 4.74 25.70 1.36
CA ARG A 322 4.89 27.15 1.13
C ARG A 322 4.76 28.00 2.41
N THR A 323 4.06 27.50 3.43
CA THR A 323 3.78 28.27 4.65
C THR A 323 5.01 28.34 5.56
N LYS A 324 5.24 29.53 6.14
CA LYS A 324 6.34 29.80 7.10
C LYS A 324 5.81 30.17 8.50
N LYS A 325 4.49 30.06 8.71
CA LYS A 325 3.79 30.64 9.88
C LYS A 325 3.26 29.57 10.85
N ASN A 326 3.91 28.41 10.95
CA ASN A 326 3.43 27.33 11.80
C ASN A 326 3.89 27.57 13.25
N PHE A 327 3.14 28.40 13.98
CA PHE A 327 3.39 28.73 15.39
C PHE A 327 2.46 27.93 16.30
N GLY A 328 3.02 26.97 17.05
CA GLY A 328 2.30 26.14 18.02
C GLY A 328 2.43 26.69 19.45
N PRO A 329 1.48 27.50 19.95
CA PRO A 329 1.45 27.90 21.35
C PRO A 329 1.16 26.70 22.27
N ARG A 330 1.73 26.76 23.47
CA ARG A 330 1.55 25.82 24.58
C ARG A 330 1.21 26.59 25.84
N LEU A 331 0.07 26.28 26.43
CA LEU A 331 -0.44 26.92 27.64
C LEU A 331 -0.91 25.83 28.60
N GLY A 332 -0.42 25.84 29.82
CA GLY A 332 -0.81 24.91 30.86
C GLY A 332 -0.90 25.59 32.22
N VAL A 333 -1.77 25.06 33.07
CA VAL A 333 -1.90 25.45 34.48
C VAL A 333 -1.97 24.19 35.32
N ALA A 334 -1.27 24.18 36.44
CA ALA A 334 -1.38 23.16 37.47
C ALA A 334 -1.55 23.85 38.82
N TRP A 335 -2.71 23.68 39.44
CA TRP A 335 -3.08 24.32 40.69
C TRP A 335 -3.44 23.29 41.76
N ALA A 336 -2.63 23.21 42.81
CA ALA A 336 -2.97 22.48 44.03
C ALA A 336 -3.92 23.34 44.89
N ILE A 337 -5.22 23.20 44.64
CA ILE A 337 -6.29 23.88 45.39
C ILE A 337 -6.20 23.53 46.88
N THR A 338 -5.96 22.25 47.17
CA THR A 338 -5.66 21.74 48.51
C THR A 338 -4.43 20.84 48.44
N PRO A 339 -3.79 20.49 49.58
CA PRO A 339 -2.74 19.48 49.59
C PRO A 339 -3.17 18.13 49.01
N LYS A 340 -4.49 17.89 48.94
CA LYS A 340 -5.09 16.66 48.41
C LYS A 340 -5.73 16.80 47.04
N THR A 341 -5.71 17.98 46.41
CA THR A 341 -6.48 18.22 45.19
C THR A 341 -5.69 19.10 44.24
N VAL A 342 -5.34 18.55 43.09
CA VAL A 342 -4.67 19.27 42.01
C VAL A 342 -5.57 19.32 40.79
N VAL A 343 -5.77 20.52 40.27
CA VAL A 343 -6.45 20.77 38.99
C VAL A 343 -5.40 21.10 37.96
N ARG A 344 -5.49 20.47 36.79
CA ARG A 344 -4.61 20.78 35.66
C ARG A 344 -5.44 21.08 34.41
N ALA A 345 -5.10 22.16 33.73
CA ALA A 345 -5.70 22.54 32.45
C ALA A 345 -4.58 22.77 31.44
N ASN A 346 -4.72 22.31 30.20
CA ASN A 346 -3.71 22.48 29.16
C ASN A 346 -4.37 22.75 27.80
N MET A 347 -3.70 23.57 26.98
CA MET A 347 -4.00 23.84 25.59
C MET A 347 -2.71 23.82 24.78
N VAL A 348 -2.67 23.01 23.72
CA VAL A 348 -1.52 22.93 22.81
C VAL A 348 -2.00 22.87 21.37
N VAL A 349 -1.30 23.58 20.48
CA VAL A 349 -1.49 23.47 19.03
C VAL A 349 -0.29 22.75 18.43
N PHE A 350 -0.55 21.74 17.60
CA PHE A 350 0.44 20.97 16.85
C PHE A 350 0.22 21.14 15.36
N TYR A 351 1.29 21.23 14.58
CA TYR A 351 1.24 21.22 13.12
C TYR A 351 1.67 19.85 12.58
N ASP A 352 1.05 19.41 11.49
CA ASP A 352 1.44 18.17 10.84
C ASP A 352 2.77 18.34 10.08
N GLN A 353 3.51 17.24 9.93
CA GLN A 353 4.82 17.22 9.27
C GLN A 353 4.74 16.54 7.90
N PHE A 354 5.82 16.63 7.11
CA PHE A 354 5.96 15.92 5.84
C PHE A 354 5.77 14.41 5.99
N ARG A 355 4.67 13.88 5.44
CA ARG A 355 4.32 12.45 5.47
C ARG A 355 4.66 11.75 4.16
N LEU A 356 5.68 10.90 4.20
CA LEU A 356 6.15 10.13 3.04
C LEU A 356 5.03 9.37 2.31
N GLY A 357 4.12 8.74 3.06
CA GLY A 357 3.02 7.96 2.48
C GLY A 357 2.05 8.77 1.61
N LEU A 358 1.91 10.08 1.86
CA LEU A 358 1.06 10.97 1.06
C LEU A 358 1.84 11.54 -0.14
N VAL A 359 3.01 12.12 0.13
CA VAL A 359 3.78 12.90 -0.87
C VAL A 359 4.47 12.04 -1.93
N ARG A 360 4.72 10.75 -1.65
CA ARG A 360 5.31 9.79 -2.61
C ARG A 360 4.49 9.63 -3.90
N ASN A 361 3.19 9.86 -3.84
CA ASN A 361 2.28 9.78 -5.00
C ASN A 361 1.99 11.15 -5.63
N ILE A 362 2.78 12.19 -5.30
CA ILE A 362 2.52 13.55 -5.75
C ILE A 362 3.76 14.12 -6.44
N PRO A 363 3.73 14.34 -7.77
CA PRO A 363 4.89 14.85 -8.52
C PRO A 363 5.42 16.20 -8.04
N ALA A 364 4.55 17.06 -7.51
CA ALA A 364 4.93 18.39 -7.04
C ALA A 364 5.96 18.38 -5.89
N PHE A 365 6.00 17.30 -5.10
CA PHE A 365 6.98 17.12 -4.02
C PHE A 365 8.18 16.25 -4.44
N GLY A 366 8.24 15.84 -5.72
CA GLY A 366 9.19 14.84 -6.23
C GLY A 366 8.70 13.40 -6.13
N GLY A 367 7.39 13.18 -5.95
CA GLY A 367 6.77 11.85 -6.01
C GLY A 367 6.50 11.38 -7.44
N THR A 368 5.80 10.26 -7.58
CA THR A 368 5.47 9.66 -8.88
C THR A 368 4.24 10.28 -9.54
N ASP A 369 4.25 10.34 -10.89
CA ASP A 369 3.09 10.74 -11.71
C ASP A 369 2.31 9.48 -12.07
N ARG A 370 1.44 9.04 -11.15
CA ARG A 370 0.64 7.84 -11.34
C ARG A 370 -0.59 8.15 -12.17
N ARG A 371 -0.84 7.30 -13.15
CA ARG A 371 -1.96 7.35 -14.08
C ARG A 371 -2.66 6.01 -14.06
N GLY A 372 -3.96 6.03 -14.24
CA GLY A 372 -4.80 4.84 -14.14
C GLY A 372 -5.63 4.72 -15.41
N GLY A 373 -5.36 3.69 -16.20
CA GLY A 373 -6.11 3.38 -17.42
C GLY A 373 -6.81 2.05 -17.30
N GLN A 374 -7.99 1.94 -17.92
CA GLN A 374 -8.71 0.68 -18.01
C GLN A 374 -9.27 0.49 -19.42
N ILE A 375 -8.98 -0.68 -19.99
CA ILE A 375 -9.48 -1.10 -21.30
C ILE A 375 -10.25 -2.40 -21.16
N PHE A 376 -11.19 -2.63 -22.06
CA PHE A 376 -12.01 -3.82 -22.10
C PHE A 376 -11.81 -4.55 -23.43
N VAL A 377 -11.62 -5.86 -23.35
CA VAL A 377 -11.04 -6.66 -24.43
C VAL A 377 -11.97 -7.82 -24.80
N PHE A 378 -12.10 -8.07 -26.10
CA PHE A 378 -13.02 -9.02 -26.71
C PHE A 378 -12.28 -10.03 -27.61
N PRO A 379 -11.64 -11.07 -27.04
CA PRO A 379 -10.88 -12.05 -27.83
C PRO A 379 -11.71 -12.84 -28.83
N ARG A 380 -12.98 -13.10 -28.50
CA ARG A 380 -13.95 -13.83 -29.32
C ARG A 380 -15.15 -12.96 -29.70
N LEU A 381 -14.90 -11.65 -29.88
CA LEU A 381 -15.96 -10.65 -30.06
C LEU A 381 -16.94 -10.70 -28.87
N LEU A 382 -18.25 -10.71 -29.11
CA LEU A 382 -19.25 -10.77 -28.04
C LEU A 382 -19.49 -12.20 -27.50
N TYR A 383 -18.89 -13.23 -28.10
CA TYR A 383 -18.99 -14.60 -27.60
C TYR A 383 -18.17 -14.80 -26.32
N GLY A 384 -18.71 -15.58 -25.39
CA GLY A 384 -18.04 -15.90 -24.12
C GLY A 384 -18.13 -14.80 -23.05
N SER A 385 -18.76 -13.66 -23.36
CA SER A 385 -19.04 -12.61 -22.39
C SER A 385 -20.21 -13.01 -21.49
N PRO A 386 -20.06 -13.04 -20.15
CA PRO A 386 -21.22 -13.06 -19.26
C PRO A 386 -22.05 -11.79 -19.50
N SER A 387 -23.36 -11.96 -19.44
CA SER A 387 -24.41 -11.01 -19.82
C SER A 387 -24.35 -9.64 -19.17
N TYR A 388 -23.86 -9.57 -17.93
CA TYR A 388 -23.85 -8.34 -17.14
C TYR A 388 -22.57 -7.52 -17.32
N ILE A 389 -21.45 -8.12 -17.75
CA ILE A 389 -20.15 -7.43 -17.75
C ILE A 389 -20.01 -6.45 -18.91
N SER A 390 -20.30 -6.92 -20.12
CA SER A 390 -20.12 -6.11 -21.31
C SER A 390 -21.11 -4.95 -21.40
N SER A 391 -22.22 -5.01 -20.66
CA SER A 391 -23.18 -3.91 -20.51
C SER A 391 -22.76 -2.84 -19.49
N ILE A 392 -21.74 -3.06 -18.65
CA ILE A 392 -21.22 -2.05 -17.70
C ILE A 392 -20.48 -0.92 -18.41
N ALA A 393 -20.05 -1.10 -19.65
CA ALA A 393 -19.56 0.00 -20.47
C ALA A 393 -20.60 1.14 -20.64
N LEU A 394 -21.91 0.87 -20.43
CA LEU A 394 -22.93 1.92 -20.31
C LEU A 394 -22.81 2.76 -19.03
N LEU A 395 -22.34 2.19 -17.92
CA LEU A 395 -22.24 2.87 -16.63
C LEU A 395 -21.09 3.89 -16.59
N SER A 396 -20.13 3.82 -17.51
CA SER A 396 -19.06 4.82 -17.68
C SER A 396 -19.49 6.04 -18.51
N GLY A 397 -20.79 6.23 -18.75
CA GLY A 397 -21.33 7.41 -19.45
C GLY A 397 -21.13 7.40 -20.97
N LEU A 398 -20.66 6.28 -21.53
CA LEU A 398 -20.57 6.09 -22.97
C LEU A 398 -21.90 5.50 -23.47
N PRO A 399 -22.48 6.00 -24.58
CA PRO A 399 -23.63 5.34 -25.19
C PRO A 399 -23.26 3.87 -25.46
N GLY A 400 -24.20 2.94 -25.37
CA GLY A 400 -23.91 1.51 -25.55
C GLY A 400 -25.18 0.68 -25.49
N GLY A 401 -25.19 -0.49 -26.12
CA GLY A 401 -26.30 -1.45 -26.05
C GLY A 401 -26.09 -2.50 -24.95
N CYS A 402 -27.18 -3.12 -24.50
CA CYS A 402 -27.09 -4.30 -23.64
C CYS A 402 -26.72 -5.52 -24.50
N PHE A 403 -25.53 -6.08 -24.29
CA PHE A 403 -25.12 -7.33 -24.94
C PHE A 403 -25.73 -8.51 -24.18
N GLN A 404 -26.56 -9.32 -24.85
CA GLN A 404 -27.32 -10.36 -24.15
C GLN A 404 -26.56 -11.69 -24.04
N ASN A 405 -26.54 -12.24 -22.81
CA ASN A 405 -26.23 -13.66 -22.53
C ASN A 405 -27.07 -14.24 -21.35
N LEU A 406 -28.13 -13.57 -20.88
CA LEU A 406 -28.49 -13.61 -19.44
C LEU A 406 -29.22 -14.86 -18.92
N THR A 407 -29.77 -15.75 -19.75
CA THR A 407 -30.52 -16.92 -19.21
C THR A 407 -30.58 -18.13 -20.13
N THR A 408 -30.39 -17.94 -21.43
CA THR A 408 -30.54 -19.00 -22.47
C THR A 408 -29.26 -19.26 -23.27
N GLY A 409 -28.14 -18.64 -22.88
CA GLY A 409 -26.90 -18.66 -23.66
C GLY A 409 -26.82 -17.55 -24.71
N ASN A 410 -25.73 -17.57 -25.47
CA ASN A 410 -25.34 -16.62 -26.52
C ASN A 410 -26.47 -16.40 -27.56
N LEU A 411 -27.41 -15.49 -27.29
CA LEU A 411 -28.50 -15.18 -28.22
C LEU A 411 -27.99 -14.36 -29.41
N THR A 412 -28.40 -14.78 -30.60
CA THR A 412 -28.21 -14.02 -31.85
C THR A 412 -29.21 -12.86 -31.95
N ASP A 413 -28.96 -11.85 -32.79
CA ASP A 413 -29.94 -10.75 -32.94
C ASP A 413 -31.32 -11.24 -33.39
N ALA A 414 -31.38 -12.32 -34.17
CA ALA A 414 -32.64 -12.92 -34.60
C ALA A 414 -33.44 -13.45 -33.39
N GLN A 415 -32.75 -14.09 -32.44
CA GLN A 415 -33.35 -14.57 -31.20
C GLN A 415 -33.73 -13.42 -30.26
N VAL A 416 -32.89 -12.37 -30.18
CA VAL A 416 -33.19 -11.14 -29.43
C VAL A 416 -34.47 -10.48 -29.95
N ALA A 417 -34.65 -10.38 -31.27
CA ALA A 417 -35.86 -9.82 -31.87
C ALA A 417 -37.13 -10.63 -31.53
N THR A 418 -36.99 -11.93 -31.26
CA THR A 418 -38.10 -12.84 -30.97
C THR A 418 -38.41 -12.91 -29.46
N ALA A 419 -37.41 -12.76 -28.59
CA ALA A 419 -37.55 -12.95 -27.14
C ALA A 419 -38.30 -11.82 -26.41
N GLY A 420 -38.46 -10.64 -27.03
CA GLY A 420 -39.09 -9.48 -26.41
C GLY A 420 -38.18 -8.78 -25.39
N ALA A 421 -38.19 -7.44 -25.40
CA ALA A 421 -37.28 -6.58 -24.63
C ALA A 421 -37.53 -6.54 -23.10
N ALA A 422 -38.60 -7.16 -22.60
CA ALA A 422 -39.07 -6.95 -21.23
C ALA A 422 -38.33 -7.86 -20.23
N GLY A 423 -37.45 -7.26 -19.41
CA GLY A 423 -36.91 -7.89 -18.18
C GLY A 423 -35.45 -8.34 -18.19
N ILE A 424 -34.68 -8.04 -19.25
CA ILE A 424 -33.33 -8.64 -19.46
C ILE A 424 -32.19 -7.62 -19.41
N CYS A 425 -32.45 -6.34 -19.73
CA CYS A 425 -31.49 -5.23 -19.58
C CYS A 425 -31.96 -4.32 -18.44
N PRO A 426 -31.14 -4.10 -17.39
CA PRO A 426 -31.54 -3.25 -16.26
C PRO A 426 -31.53 -1.76 -16.62
N PHE A 427 -30.99 -1.38 -17.79
CA PHE A 427 -30.87 0.00 -18.24
C PHE A 427 -31.98 0.35 -19.24
N THR A 428 -32.84 1.29 -18.85
CA THR A 428 -33.96 1.77 -19.68
C THR A 428 -33.44 2.49 -20.94
N GLY A 429 -33.89 2.05 -22.13
CA GLY A 429 -33.64 2.75 -23.40
C GLY A 429 -32.42 2.31 -24.21
N ALA A 430 -31.61 1.35 -23.74
CA ALA A 430 -30.47 0.82 -24.50
C ALA A 430 -30.90 -0.25 -25.53
N PRO A 431 -30.39 -0.23 -26.79
CA PRO A 431 -30.70 -1.26 -27.77
C PRO A 431 -30.10 -2.62 -27.36
N PHE A 432 -30.82 -3.71 -27.65
CA PHE A 432 -30.33 -5.07 -27.44
C PHE A 432 -29.44 -5.51 -28.60
N ILE A 433 -28.31 -6.12 -28.27
CA ILE A 433 -27.32 -6.57 -29.24
C ILE A 433 -27.04 -8.05 -29.01
N GLY A 434 -27.31 -8.86 -30.02
CA GLY A 434 -27.00 -10.28 -30.05
C GLY A 434 -25.49 -10.51 -30.17
N VAL A 435 -25.04 -11.65 -29.65
CA VAL A 435 -23.61 -12.03 -29.62
C VAL A 435 -22.98 -12.15 -31.01
N ASP A 436 -23.79 -12.34 -32.05
CA ASP A 436 -23.34 -12.51 -33.42
C ASP A 436 -23.34 -11.20 -34.22
N ARG A 437 -23.70 -10.06 -33.58
CA ARG A 437 -23.70 -8.74 -34.23
C ARG A 437 -22.35 -8.41 -34.86
N LEU A 438 -21.27 -8.59 -34.10
CA LEU A 438 -19.91 -8.31 -34.58
C LEU A 438 -19.41 -9.36 -35.57
N ASN A 439 -19.91 -10.59 -35.50
CA ASN A 439 -19.58 -11.66 -36.42
C ASN A 439 -20.12 -11.40 -37.83
N ARG A 440 -21.20 -10.62 -37.95
CA ARG A 440 -21.81 -10.21 -39.23
C ARG A 440 -21.12 -9.01 -39.88
N VAL A 441 -20.14 -8.39 -39.22
CA VAL A 441 -19.35 -7.28 -39.80
C VAL A 441 -18.31 -7.87 -40.75
N VAL A 442 -18.69 -8.00 -42.01
CA VAL A 442 -17.85 -8.59 -43.06
C VAL A 442 -18.02 -7.81 -44.37
N ALA A 443 -17.02 -7.89 -45.25
CA ALA A 443 -17.12 -7.35 -46.60
C ALA A 443 -18.28 -7.99 -47.37
N ALA A 444 -18.84 -7.26 -48.33
CA ALA A 444 -19.96 -7.74 -49.13
C ALA A 444 -19.64 -9.10 -49.79
N GLY A 445 -20.58 -10.04 -49.67
CA GLY A 445 -20.46 -11.40 -50.22
C GLY A 445 -19.66 -12.39 -49.35
N ARG A 446 -19.19 -11.99 -48.16
CA ARG A 446 -18.58 -12.89 -47.19
C ARG A 446 -19.61 -13.47 -46.21
N SER A 447 -19.37 -14.69 -45.76
CA SER A 447 -20.13 -15.31 -44.67
C SER A 447 -19.75 -14.68 -43.32
N PRO A 448 -20.66 -14.63 -42.34
CA PRO A 448 -20.35 -14.21 -40.99
C PRO A 448 -19.23 -15.04 -40.35
N ILE A 449 -18.45 -14.43 -39.47
CA ILE A 449 -17.42 -15.11 -38.68
C ILE A 449 -18.11 -16.22 -37.84
N PRO A 450 -17.62 -17.47 -37.83
CA PRO A 450 -18.21 -18.51 -36.99
C PRO A 450 -18.19 -18.13 -35.50
N GLY A 451 -19.22 -18.54 -34.75
CA GLY A 451 -19.28 -18.29 -33.30
C GLY A 451 -18.08 -18.89 -32.56
N ASN A 452 -17.69 -18.28 -31.44
CA ASN A 452 -16.50 -18.64 -30.65
C ASN A 452 -15.14 -18.56 -31.37
N THR A 453 -15.07 -18.03 -32.59
CA THR A 453 -13.80 -17.79 -33.29
C THR A 453 -12.98 -16.73 -32.54
N VAL A 454 -11.71 -17.01 -32.29
CA VAL A 454 -10.77 -16.00 -31.79
C VAL A 454 -10.40 -15.04 -32.92
N VAL A 455 -10.69 -13.76 -32.74
CA VAL A 455 -10.50 -12.72 -33.76
C VAL A 455 -9.36 -11.80 -33.34
N THR A 456 -8.35 -11.68 -34.19
CA THR A 456 -7.17 -10.84 -33.96
C THR A 456 -6.92 -9.91 -35.13
N ALA A 457 -6.14 -8.86 -34.91
CA ALA A 457 -5.66 -7.96 -35.97
C ALA A 457 -4.94 -8.73 -37.10
N ALA A 458 -4.32 -9.87 -36.79
CA ALA A 458 -3.61 -10.70 -37.77
C ALA A 458 -4.53 -11.55 -38.65
N ASN A 459 -5.71 -11.97 -38.15
CA ASN A 459 -6.60 -12.87 -38.88
C ASN A 459 -7.90 -12.21 -39.38
N VAL A 460 -8.27 -11.04 -38.85
CA VAL A 460 -9.56 -10.40 -39.14
C VAL A 460 -9.74 -10.10 -40.63
N GLN A 461 -8.67 -9.74 -41.35
CA GLN A 461 -8.75 -9.49 -42.79
C GLN A 461 -9.06 -10.76 -43.58
N THR A 462 -8.48 -11.89 -43.21
CA THR A 462 -8.78 -13.18 -43.84
C THR A 462 -10.21 -13.61 -43.57
N LEU A 463 -10.66 -13.43 -42.31
CA LEU A 463 -12.01 -13.80 -41.87
C LEU A 463 -13.10 -12.95 -42.52
N THR A 464 -12.87 -11.64 -42.67
CA THR A 464 -13.93 -10.67 -43.01
C THR A 464 -13.77 -10.02 -44.37
N GLY A 465 -12.56 -10.02 -44.95
CA GLY A 465 -12.22 -9.22 -46.12
C GLY A 465 -11.98 -7.73 -45.82
N LEU A 466 -12.05 -7.30 -44.56
CA LEU A 466 -11.84 -5.92 -44.11
C LEU A 466 -10.46 -5.77 -43.45
N THR A 467 -9.75 -4.67 -43.67
CA THR A 467 -8.54 -4.40 -42.87
C THR A 467 -8.89 -4.29 -41.38
N PRO A 468 -7.93 -4.48 -40.45
CA PRO A 468 -8.21 -4.38 -39.02
C PRO A 468 -8.90 -3.06 -38.62
N GLN A 469 -8.46 -1.94 -39.20
CA GLN A 469 -9.08 -0.64 -38.98
C GLN A 469 -10.51 -0.58 -39.52
N GLN A 470 -10.74 -1.04 -40.77
CA GLN A 470 -12.08 -1.06 -41.37
C GLN A 470 -13.06 -1.93 -40.56
N TYR A 471 -12.61 -3.08 -40.08
CA TYR A 471 -13.43 -3.94 -39.23
C TYR A 471 -13.78 -3.24 -37.91
N ALA A 472 -12.81 -2.64 -37.23
CA ALA A 472 -13.03 -1.96 -35.95
C ALA A 472 -14.01 -0.77 -36.08
N ASP A 473 -13.89 0.01 -37.16
CA ASP A 473 -14.77 1.14 -37.45
C ASP A 473 -16.21 0.66 -37.74
N GLN A 474 -16.36 -0.37 -38.58
CA GLN A 474 -17.68 -0.94 -38.88
C GLN A 474 -18.29 -1.67 -37.68
N ALA A 475 -17.47 -2.34 -36.86
CA ALA A 475 -17.90 -2.97 -35.62
C ALA A 475 -18.44 -1.95 -34.62
N SER A 476 -17.82 -0.78 -34.54
CA SER A 476 -18.30 0.34 -33.71
C SER A 476 -19.68 0.79 -34.17
N VAL A 477 -19.85 1.05 -35.48
CA VAL A 477 -21.14 1.45 -36.05
C VAL A 477 -22.21 0.37 -35.87
N ALA A 478 -21.85 -0.92 -35.98
CA ALA A 478 -22.77 -2.04 -35.84
C ALA A 478 -23.43 -2.14 -34.44
N ILE A 479 -22.79 -1.56 -33.42
CA ILE A 479 -23.32 -1.50 -32.04
C ILE A 479 -23.82 -0.09 -31.67
N GLY A 480 -23.97 0.80 -32.65
CA GLY A 480 -24.44 2.17 -32.45
C GLY A 480 -23.40 3.11 -31.83
N GLN A 481 -22.11 2.79 -31.93
CA GLN A 481 -21.00 3.59 -31.42
C GLN A 481 -20.31 4.41 -32.51
N PRO A 482 -19.70 5.56 -32.17
CA PRO A 482 -18.90 6.32 -33.11
C PRO A 482 -17.67 5.52 -33.58
N VAL A 483 -17.20 5.84 -34.78
CA VAL A 483 -15.93 5.36 -35.33
C VAL A 483 -14.80 5.63 -34.33
N GLY A 484 -13.92 4.65 -34.10
CA GLY A 484 -12.86 4.71 -33.10
C GLY A 484 -13.26 4.24 -31.69
N TYR A 485 -14.52 3.85 -31.44
CA TYR A 485 -14.91 3.21 -30.18
C TYR A 485 -14.18 1.89 -29.97
N PHE A 486 -14.20 1.01 -30.98
CA PHE A 486 -13.36 -0.17 -31.02
C PHE A 486 -12.05 0.12 -31.74
N VAL A 487 -10.98 -0.48 -31.23
CA VAL A 487 -9.66 -0.55 -31.87
C VAL A 487 -9.08 -1.95 -31.65
N PHE A 488 -8.12 -2.35 -32.47
CA PHE A 488 -7.29 -3.51 -32.14
C PHE A 488 -6.14 -3.07 -31.24
N GLY A 489 -6.06 -3.66 -30.04
CA GLY A 489 -5.04 -3.33 -29.04
C GLY A 489 -3.68 -3.98 -29.29
N PRO A 490 -2.66 -3.64 -28.48
CA PRO A 490 -1.33 -4.26 -28.53
C PRO A 490 -1.34 -5.79 -28.37
N GLN A 491 -2.31 -6.33 -27.63
CA GLN A 491 -2.56 -7.77 -27.46
C GLN A 491 -3.19 -8.42 -28.70
N GLY A 492 -3.51 -7.65 -29.73
CA GLY A 492 -4.04 -8.11 -31.00
C GLY A 492 -5.54 -8.35 -31.02
N PHE A 493 -6.26 -8.19 -29.91
CA PHE A 493 -7.73 -8.36 -29.84
C PHE A 493 -8.48 -7.04 -30.01
N LEU A 494 -9.75 -7.14 -30.39
CA LEU A 494 -10.67 -5.99 -30.40
C LEU A 494 -10.87 -5.49 -28.97
N GLN A 495 -10.81 -4.19 -28.75
CA GLN A 495 -10.91 -3.57 -27.44
C GLN A 495 -11.53 -2.17 -27.50
N ASN A 496 -11.98 -1.66 -26.36
CA ASN A 496 -12.36 -0.26 -26.18
C ASN A 496 -11.81 0.29 -24.84
N GLN A 497 -11.58 1.59 -24.78
CA GLN A 497 -11.13 2.26 -23.56
C GLN A 497 -12.34 2.63 -22.70
N ILE A 498 -12.36 2.16 -21.44
CA ILE A 498 -13.43 2.48 -20.48
C ILE A 498 -13.01 3.68 -19.61
N VAL A 499 -11.77 3.68 -19.15
CA VAL A 499 -11.22 4.71 -18.26
C VAL A 499 -9.95 5.27 -18.91
N PRO A 500 -9.92 6.56 -19.31
CA PRO A 500 -8.71 7.19 -19.79
C PRO A 500 -7.64 7.27 -18.71
N ALA A 501 -6.37 7.19 -19.11
CA ALA A 501 -5.20 7.10 -18.22
C ALA A 501 -5.08 8.23 -17.16
N ASN A 502 -5.82 9.32 -17.26
CA ASN A 502 -5.56 10.56 -16.51
C ASN A 502 -6.29 10.68 -15.15
N LEU A 503 -6.93 9.62 -14.65
CA LEU A 503 -7.91 9.73 -13.55
C LEU A 503 -7.38 9.53 -12.12
N VAL A 504 -6.06 9.51 -11.89
CA VAL A 504 -5.54 9.56 -10.52
C VAL A 504 -5.26 11.03 -10.17
N PRO A 505 -6.07 11.68 -9.31
CA PRO A 505 -5.83 13.06 -8.93
C PRO A 505 -4.52 13.16 -8.14
N ILE A 506 -3.50 13.70 -8.79
CA ILE A 506 -2.16 13.97 -8.23
C ILE A 506 -1.91 15.48 -7.99
N GLY A 507 -2.89 16.32 -8.32
CA GLY A 507 -2.84 17.76 -8.09
C GLY A 507 -3.09 18.09 -6.63
N ILE A 508 -2.22 18.90 -6.04
CA ILE A 508 -2.46 19.51 -4.73
C ILE A 508 -3.12 20.85 -4.99
N ASP A 509 -4.18 21.13 -4.24
CA ASP A 509 -4.74 22.47 -4.13
C ASP A 509 -3.63 23.43 -3.67
N ASP A 510 -3.35 24.45 -4.48
CA ASP A 510 -2.30 25.43 -4.21
C ASP A 510 -2.62 26.35 -3.02
N SER A 511 -3.85 26.29 -2.50
CA SER A 511 -4.27 26.90 -1.24
C SER A 511 -4.05 26.03 0.00
N PHE A 512 -3.54 24.79 -0.16
CA PHE A 512 -3.31 23.86 0.95
C PHE A 512 -2.41 24.47 2.04
N GLN A 513 -2.96 24.57 3.25
CA GLN A 513 -2.23 25.00 4.45
C GLN A 513 -1.84 23.79 5.28
N THR A 514 -0.70 23.86 5.98
CA THR A 514 -0.31 22.81 6.93
C THR A 514 -1.40 22.63 7.99
N PRO A 515 -2.03 21.44 8.08
CA PRO A 515 -3.07 21.19 9.06
C PRO A 515 -2.53 21.36 10.49
N ASN A 516 -3.40 21.82 11.39
CA ASN A 516 -3.09 21.86 12.81
C ASN A 516 -4.13 21.11 13.64
N THR A 517 -3.69 20.59 14.78
CA THR A 517 -4.55 19.95 15.79
C THR A 517 -4.44 20.75 17.07
N THR A 518 -5.58 21.20 17.60
CA THR A 518 -5.65 21.86 18.91
C THR A 518 -6.14 20.87 19.96
N LEU A 519 -5.29 20.55 20.94
CA LEU A 519 -5.64 19.72 22.09
C LEU A 519 -5.96 20.61 23.29
N LYS A 520 -7.13 20.40 23.89
CA LYS A 520 -7.57 21.07 25.13
C LYS A 520 -7.94 19.99 26.16
N ASN A 521 -7.42 20.10 27.37
CA ASN A 521 -7.68 19.13 28.43
C ASN A 521 -7.87 19.82 29.79
N LEU A 522 -8.79 19.29 30.61
CA LEU A 522 -9.02 19.68 32.00
C LEU A 522 -9.11 18.41 32.86
N SER A 523 -8.37 18.37 33.95
CA SER A 523 -8.29 17.19 34.82
C SER A 523 -8.27 17.57 36.30
N PHE A 524 -8.86 16.72 37.14
CA PHE A 524 -8.93 16.83 38.59
C PHE A 524 -8.33 15.56 39.22
N CYS A 525 -7.39 15.71 40.15
CA CYS A 525 -6.75 14.56 40.82
C CYS A 525 -6.73 14.72 42.34
N SER A 526 -7.06 13.62 43.03
CA SER A 526 -6.98 13.46 44.50
C SER A 526 -5.59 12.93 44.90
N ALA A 527 -4.99 13.43 45.98
CA ALA A 527 -3.63 13.04 46.41
C ALA A 527 -3.48 11.58 46.86
N ASN A 528 -4.58 10.84 47.04
CA ASN A 528 -4.54 9.39 47.31
C ASN A 528 -4.62 8.53 46.05
N SER A 529 -4.76 9.13 44.87
CA SER A 529 -4.71 8.44 43.59
C SER A 529 -3.43 8.80 42.85
N LEU A 530 -2.62 7.80 42.51
CA LEU A 530 -1.57 7.91 41.50
C LEU A 530 -2.25 8.24 40.16
N CYS A 531 -2.46 9.53 39.88
CA CYS A 531 -2.80 10.00 38.55
C CYS A 531 -1.56 9.86 37.65
N ASN A 532 -1.29 8.63 37.19
CA ASN A 532 -0.31 8.31 36.17
C ASN A 532 -0.80 8.77 34.78
N PHE A 533 -1.03 10.08 34.59
CA PHE A 533 -1.33 10.66 33.28
C PHE A 533 -0.12 11.35 32.63
N SER A 534 1.01 11.43 33.35
CA SER A 534 2.33 11.84 32.81
C SER A 534 2.77 10.98 31.62
N LYS A 535 2.28 9.74 31.52
CA LYS A 535 2.55 8.86 30.38
C LYS A 535 1.74 9.16 29.11
N SER A 536 0.74 10.05 29.12
CA SER A 536 -0.09 10.31 27.91
C SER A 536 0.30 11.58 27.14
N VAL A 537 0.87 12.58 27.82
CA VAL A 537 1.24 13.86 27.19
C VAL A 537 2.70 13.85 26.71
N ASN A 538 3.60 13.13 27.40
CA ASN A 538 4.95 12.88 26.92
C ASN A 538 5.01 11.70 25.92
N SER A 539 4.09 10.72 25.97
CA SER A 539 4.09 9.62 24.98
C SER A 539 3.70 10.11 23.59
N LEU A 540 2.82 11.10 23.46
CA LEU A 540 2.49 11.69 22.15
C LEU A 540 3.69 12.45 21.54
N VAL A 541 4.66 12.86 22.35
CA VAL A 541 5.89 13.53 21.90
C VAL A 541 6.96 12.52 21.49
N GLU A 542 7.08 11.36 22.17
CA GLU A 542 8.00 10.28 21.76
C GLU A 542 7.45 9.35 20.66
N GLU A 543 6.13 9.14 20.58
CA GLU A 543 5.49 8.32 19.54
C GLU A 543 5.55 8.97 18.16
N SER A 544 5.75 10.30 18.07
CA SER A 544 5.97 10.97 16.78
C SER A 544 7.32 10.62 16.14
N PHE A 545 8.33 10.21 16.93
CA PHE A 545 9.61 9.73 16.42
C PHE A 545 9.61 8.21 16.14
N SER A 546 8.78 7.41 16.84
CA SER A 546 8.69 5.97 16.59
C SER A 546 7.63 5.57 15.54
N SER A 547 6.63 6.43 15.26
CA SER A 547 5.58 6.16 14.27
C SER A 547 5.91 6.61 12.84
N THR A 548 7.12 7.12 12.61
CA THR A 548 7.71 7.25 11.26
C THR A 548 8.61 6.06 10.90
N ALA A 549 8.16 4.85 11.23
CA ALA A 549 8.71 3.58 10.77
C ALA A 549 7.63 2.80 10.01
#